data_AF-A0A3S7P371-F1
#
_entry.id   AF-A0A3S7P371-F1
#
_cell.length_a   1.000
_cell.length_b   1.000
_cell.length_c   1.000
_cell.angle_alpha   90.00
_cell.angle_beta   90.00
_cell.angle_gamma   90.00
#
_symmetry.space_group_name_H-M   'P 1'
#
loop_
_entity.id
_entity.type
_entity.pdbx_description
1 polymer ?
#
loop_
_entity_poly.entity_id
_entity_poly.type
_entity_poly.pdbx_seq_one_letter_code
_entity_poly.pdbx_strand_id
1 'polypeptide(L)'
;MAQRRCSTIGISYLDNRLKKDFEDHKLLMNEALSIKATVNRYSRVVMIAAEDIQDRLWHLCERQAASKNKVLEAQEDSKPMYGSWPMTKQHYLLGTMYLISRYLCWVEILKERVRFLEFNDDEKTKLFYYHLKRIERMLADTSLHDYSENRISTDKPVFQLMQSEIGQYLMKENGGELSCIGFPEFKKNYNKLKESSDAISRLEELLYGSMSSAKSNFCLTRLKLLGNSLMDLVKFLHEHNQLEEAEGLEKLTIQDFNIDKYHEKWPVKPNKAMQLTAFGGS
;
A
#
# COMPACT_ATOMS: atom_id res chain seq x y z
N MET A 1 -72.53 22.32 29.39
CA MET A 1 -71.70 22.03 28.20
C MET A 1 -70.28 22.53 28.48
N ALA A 2 -69.36 21.66 28.89
CA ALA A 2 -67.94 22.01 29.09
C ALA A 2 -67.12 21.33 27.99
N GLN A 3 -66.42 22.15 27.20
CA GLN A 3 -65.66 21.75 26.02
C GLN A 3 -64.42 20.93 26.39
N ARG A 4 -64.28 19.76 25.74
CA ARG A 4 -63.04 18.99 25.65
C ARG A 4 -62.04 19.77 24.78
N ARG A 5 -61.01 20.36 25.38
CA ARG A 5 -59.81 20.86 24.69
C ARG A 5 -58.56 20.43 25.45
N CYS A 6 -58.19 19.16 25.33
CA CYS A 6 -56.92 18.64 25.84
C CYS A 6 -56.53 17.37 25.09
N SER A 7 -56.08 17.49 23.83
CA SER A 7 -55.47 16.36 23.11
C SER A 7 -54.63 16.77 21.89
N THR A 8 -54.83 17.95 21.30
CA THR A 8 -54.19 18.31 20.02
C THR A 8 -52.71 18.71 20.13
N ILE A 9 -52.28 19.25 21.27
CA ILE A 9 -50.91 19.78 21.45
C ILE A 9 -49.88 18.64 21.57
N GLY A 10 -50.23 17.53 22.21
CA GLY A 10 -49.33 16.38 22.37
C GLY A 10 -49.07 15.61 21.06
N ILE A 11 -50.07 15.53 20.19
CA ILE A 11 -49.98 14.81 18.90
C ILE A 11 -49.06 15.56 17.92
N SER A 12 -49.16 16.90 17.87
CA SER A 12 -48.30 17.73 17.01
C SER A 12 -46.82 17.68 17.44
N TYR A 13 -46.54 17.61 18.73
CA TYR A 13 -45.17 17.56 19.25
C TYR A 13 -44.51 16.19 19.02
N LEU A 14 -45.28 15.10 19.17
CA LEU A 14 -44.83 13.74 18.87
C LEU A 14 -44.57 13.54 17.37
N ASP A 15 -45.42 14.11 16.50
CA ASP A 15 -45.29 14.02 15.04
C ASP A 15 -44.06 14.80 14.51
N ASN A 16 -43.76 15.95 15.11
CA ASN A 16 -42.55 16.71 14.77
C ASN A 16 -41.26 16.02 15.25
N ARG A 17 -41.30 15.34 16.40
CA ARG A 17 -40.15 14.57 16.91
C ARG A 17 -39.87 13.35 16.03
N LEU A 18 -40.91 12.62 15.65
CA LEU A 18 -40.80 11.49 14.72
C LEU A 18 -40.26 11.90 13.34
N LYS A 19 -40.72 13.04 12.80
CA LYS A 19 -40.19 13.60 11.54
C LYS A 19 -38.71 13.96 11.66
N LYS A 20 -38.31 14.58 12.78
CA LYS A 20 -36.91 14.91 13.03
C LYS A 20 -36.06 13.64 13.15
N ASP A 21 -36.49 12.67 13.95
CA ASP A 21 -35.77 11.40 14.12
C ASP A 21 -35.64 10.64 12.78
N PHE A 22 -36.65 10.74 11.91
CA PHE A 22 -36.60 10.16 10.56
C PHE A 22 -35.61 10.88 9.63
N GLU A 23 -35.59 12.22 9.63
CA GLU A 23 -34.63 12.99 8.84
C GLU A 23 -33.19 12.82 9.37
N ASP A 24 -33.00 12.78 10.69
CA ASP A 24 -31.71 12.49 11.32
C ASP A 24 -31.23 11.07 10.94
N HIS A 25 -32.13 10.07 10.95
CA HIS A 25 -31.81 8.72 10.52
C HIS A 25 -31.45 8.64 9.02
N LYS A 26 -32.19 9.37 8.18
CA LYS A 26 -31.92 9.48 6.73
C LYS A 26 -30.58 10.15 6.45
N LEU A 27 -30.22 11.18 7.21
CA LEU A 27 -28.92 11.86 7.12
C LEU A 27 -27.78 10.89 7.47
N LEU A 28 -27.88 10.20 8.61
CA LEU A 28 -26.90 9.19 9.04
C LEU A 28 -26.75 8.06 8.02
N MET A 29 -27.86 7.61 7.44
CA MET A 29 -27.84 6.56 6.42
C MET A 29 -27.17 7.04 5.12
N ASN A 30 -27.40 8.28 4.70
CA ASN A 30 -26.73 8.88 3.54
C ASN A 30 -25.22 9.06 3.78
N GLU A 31 -24.82 9.49 4.98
CA GLU A 31 -23.41 9.59 5.38
C GLU A 31 -22.74 8.21 5.36
N ALA A 32 -23.37 7.19 5.94
CA ALA A 32 -22.86 5.82 5.95
C ALA A 32 -22.71 5.24 4.52
N LEU A 33 -23.65 5.52 3.62
CA LEU A 33 -23.56 5.12 2.21
C LEU A 33 -22.43 5.83 1.48
N SER A 34 -22.22 7.12 1.75
CA SER A 34 -21.12 7.92 1.19
C SER A 34 -19.74 7.42 1.65
N ILE A 35 -19.60 7.10 2.94
CA ILE A 35 -18.38 6.49 3.51
C ILE A 35 -18.11 5.14 2.85
N LYS A 36 -19.12 4.26 2.78
CA LYS A 36 -18.98 2.94 2.15
C LYS A 36 -18.57 3.03 0.69
N ALA A 37 -19.15 3.96 -0.08
CA ALA A 37 -18.77 4.18 -1.47
C ALA A 37 -17.30 4.66 -1.60
N THR A 38 -16.88 5.54 -0.70
CA THR A 38 -15.50 6.05 -0.62
C THR A 38 -14.51 4.93 -0.30
N VAL A 39 -14.80 4.11 0.71
CA VAL A 39 -13.98 2.95 1.10
C VAL A 39 -13.86 1.95 -0.05
N ASN A 40 -14.97 1.63 -0.73
CA ASN A 40 -14.95 0.73 -1.88
C ASN A 40 -14.15 1.29 -3.06
N ARG A 41 -14.27 2.59 -3.35
CA ARG A 41 -13.50 3.24 -4.42
C ARG A 41 -12.00 3.13 -4.15
N TYR A 42 -11.55 3.55 -2.97
CA TYR A 42 -10.12 3.60 -2.68
C TYR A 42 -9.50 2.24 -2.38
N SER A 43 -10.24 1.31 -1.76
CA SER A 43 -9.75 -0.05 -1.53
C SER A 43 -9.40 -0.77 -2.84
N ARG A 44 -10.25 -0.64 -3.87
CA ARG A 44 -9.98 -1.20 -5.21
C ARG A 44 -8.76 -0.56 -5.88
N VAL A 45 -8.62 0.76 -5.75
CA VAL A 45 -7.48 1.46 -6.35
C VAL A 45 -6.17 1.10 -5.65
N VAL A 46 -6.18 0.98 -4.32
CA VAL A 46 -5.04 0.49 -3.53
C VAL A 46 -4.69 -0.95 -3.88
N MET A 47 -5.69 -1.81 -4.07
CA MET A 47 -5.52 -3.22 -4.46
C MET A 47 -4.77 -3.33 -5.80
N ILE A 48 -5.27 -2.67 -6.84
CA ILE A 48 -4.63 -2.67 -8.18
C ILE A 48 -3.20 -2.10 -8.10
N ALA A 49 -3.00 -1.02 -7.34
CA ALA A 49 -1.66 -0.46 -7.18
C ALA A 49 -0.70 -1.42 -6.45
N ALA A 50 -1.21 -2.19 -5.47
CA ALA A 50 -0.43 -3.18 -4.74
C ALA A 50 -0.12 -4.42 -5.59
N GLU A 51 -1.07 -4.91 -6.40
CA GLU A 51 -0.88 -5.98 -7.39
C GLU A 51 0.23 -5.64 -8.38
N ASP A 52 0.14 -4.48 -9.03
CA ASP A 52 1.12 -4.04 -10.03
C ASP A 52 2.55 -3.94 -9.45
N ILE A 53 2.69 -3.54 -8.18
CA ILE A 53 4.00 -3.53 -7.51
C ILE A 53 4.44 -4.93 -7.14
N GLN A 54 3.53 -5.76 -6.60
CA GLN A 54 3.85 -7.11 -6.19
C GLN A 54 4.42 -7.90 -7.38
N ASP A 55 3.75 -7.83 -8.54
CA ASP A 55 4.23 -8.45 -9.77
C ASP A 55 5.60 -7.89 -10.21
N ARG A 56 5.77 -6.56 -10.18
CA ARG A 56 7.06 -5.94 -10.49
C ARG A 56 8.15 -6.40 -9.52
N LEU A 57 7.88 -6.50 -8.23
CA LEU A 57 8.82 -6.94 -7.21
C LEU A 57 9.12 -8.43 -7.34
N TRP A 58 8.16 -9.26 -7.72
CA TRP A 58 8.40 -10.65 -8.07
C TRP A 58 9.39 -10.77 -9.22
N HIS A 59 9.14 -10.05 -10.31
CA HIS A 59 10.06 -9.97 -11.44
C HIS A 59 11.45 -9.45 -11.06
N LEU A 60 11.53 -8.43 -10.21
CA LEU A 60 12.80 -7.85 -9.76
C LEU A 60 13.58 -8.83 -8.86
N CYS A 61 12.91 -9.43 -7.88
CA CYS A 61 13.55 -10.22 -6.83
C CYS A 61 13.83 -11.67 -7.24
N GLU A 62 12.99 -12.30 -8.06
CA GLU A 62 13.16 -13.70 -8.46
C GLU A 62 13.83 -13.82 -9.83
N ARG A 63 13.48 -12.96 -10.80
CA ARG A 63 14.08 -13.04 -12.15
C ARG A 63 15.32 -12.16 -12.29
N GLN A 64 15.23 -10.88 -11.96
CA GLN A 64 16.35 -9.96 -12.20
C GLN A 64 17.50 -10.16 -11.22
N ALA A 65 17.23 -10.32 -9.93
CA ALA A 65 18.29 -10.54 -8.94
C ALA A 65 19.09 -11.83 -9.18
N ALA A 66 18.47 -12.87 -9.74
CA ALA A 66 19.13 -14.13 -10.10
C ALA A 66 19.75 -14.14 -11.52
N SER A 67 19.48 -13.11 -12.33
CA SER A 67 19.99 -13.02 -13.71
C SER A 67 21.51 -12.77 -13.72
N LYS A 68 22.20 -13.39 -14.69
CA LYS A 68 23.61 -13.06 -14.98
C LYS A 68 23.77 -11.64 -15.56
N ASN A 69 22.74 -11.15 -16.24
CA ASN A 69 22.69 -9.83 -16.88
C ASN A 69 21.56 -9.03 -16.24
N LYS A 70 21.79 -8.51 -15.03
CA LYS A 70 20.77 -7.75 -14.30
C LYS A 70 20.56 -6.40 -14.98
N VAL A 71 19.30 -6.05 -15.27
CA VAL A 71 18.97 -4.82 -16.00
C VAL A 71 19.51 -3.57 -15.29
N LEU A 72 19.44 -3.53 -13.96
CA LEU A 72 19.91 -2.40 -13.16
C LEU A 72 21.43 -2.34 -12.99
N GLU A 73 22.18 -3.39 -13.39
CA GLU A 73 23.65 -3.40 -13.42
C GLU A 73 24.20 -3.06 -14.82
N ALA A 74 23.34 -2.80 -15.81
CA ALA A 74 23.76 -2.43 -17.16
C ALA A 74 24.59 -1.12 -17.16
N GLN A 75 25.62 -1.10 -18.00
CA GLN A 75 26.55 0.04 -18.12
C GLN A 75 25.90 1.25 -18.79
N GLU A 76 25.00 1.01 -19.75
CA GLU A 76 24.32 2.06 -20.51
C GLU A 76 22.85 2.17 -20.08
N ASP A 77 22.40 3.37 -19.71
CA ASP A 77 21.05 3.60 -19.19
C ASP A 77 19.95 3.59 -20.28
N SER A 78 20.30 4.01 -21.49
CA SER A 78 19.38 4.26 -22.61
C SER A 78 19.39 3.16 -23.68
N LYS A 79 20.32 2.21 -23.61
CA LYS A 79 20.41 1.13 -24.58
C LYS A 79 19.42 0.02 -24.24
N PRO A 80 18.69 -0.53 -25.23
CA PRO A 80 17.87 -1.71 -25.02
C PRO A 80 18.71 -2.88 -24.50
N MET A 81 18.15 -3.64 -23.56
CA MET A 81 18.76 -4.87 -23.06
C MET A 81 18.80 -5.96 -24.14
N TYR A 82 19.64 -6.97 -23.96
CA TYR A 82 19.89 -8.05 -24.93
C TYR A 82 18.60 -8.71 -25.47
N GLY A 83 18.59 -9.05 -26.77
CA GLY A 83 17.41 -9.52 -27.48
C GLY A 83 16.51 -8.37 -27.91
N SER A 84 15.49 -8.62 -28.74
CA SER A 84 14.59 -7.60 -29.32
C SER A 84 13.70 -6.86 -28.31
N TRP A 85 14.10 -6.76 -27.05
CA TRP A 85 13.33 -6.16 -25.96
C TRP A 85 13.57 -4.65 -25.92
N PRO A 86 12.54 -3.80 -25.98
CA PRO A 86 12.71 -2.35 -25.99
C PRO A 86 13.07 -1.76 -24.62
N MET A 87 13.16 -2.59 -23.57
CA MET A 87 13.37 -2.15 -22.19
C MET A 87 14.82 -1.70 -21.96
N THR A 88 15.00 -0.47 -21.49
CA THR A 88 16.30 0.08 -21.07
C THR A 88 16.42 0.06 -19.55
N LYS A 89 17.64 0.15 -19.01
CA LYS A 89 17.88 0.29 -17.57
C LYS A 89 17.11 1.47 -16.97
N GLN A 90 17.16 2.63 -17.61
CA GLN A 90 16.43 3.82 -17.17
C GLN A 90 14.92 3.59 -17.16
N HIS A 91 14.37 2.96 -18.20
CA HIS A 91 12.93 2.69 -18.25
C HIS A 91 12.52 1.70 -17.15
N TYR A 92 13.31 0.66 -16.93
CA TYR A 92 13.06 -0.33 -15.88
C TYR A 92 13.11 0.28 -14.48
N LEU A 93 14.14 1.10 -14.20
CA LEU A 93 14.27 1.83 -12.93
C LEU A 93 13.07 2.75 -12.71
N LEU A 94 12.79 3.66 -13.66
CA LEU A 94 11.73 4.65 -13.51
C LEU A 94 10.35 3.98 -13.43
N GLY A 95 10.12 2.91 -14.19
CA GLY A 95 8.88 2.14 -14.09
C GLY A 95 8.70 1.52 -12.72
N THR A 96 9.76 0.93 -12.16
CA THR A 96 9.73 0.35 -10.80
C THR A 96 9.51 1.42 -9.73
N MET A 97 10.26 2.53 -9.81
CA MET A 97 10.09 3.70 -8.93
C MET A 97 8.66 4.21 -8.98
N TYR A 98 8.11 4.42 -10.18
CA TYR A 98 6.76 4.92 -10.37
C TYR A 98 5.71 4.00 -9.76
N LEU A 99 5.82 2.69 -9.95
CA LEU A 99 4.86 1.74 -9.38
C LEU A 99 4.85 1.86 -7.86
N ILE A 100 6.01 1.81 -7.20
CA ILE A 100 6.13 1.97 -5.74
C ILE A 100 5.54 3.32 -5.30
N SER A 101 5.94 4.41 -5.96
CA SER A 101 5.45 5.75 -5.63
C SER A 101 3.94 5.89 -5.82
N ARG A 102 3.36 5.25 -6.84
CA ARG A 102 1.91 5.31 -7.12
C ARG A 102 1.11 4.63 -6.00
N TYR A 103 1.57 3.50 -5.47
CA TYR A 103 0.93 2.91 -4.29
C TYR A 103 1.04 3.82 -3.06
N LEU A 104 2.23 4.38 -2.81
CA LEU A 104 2.41 5.32 -1.70
C LEU A 104 1.49 6.54 -1.85
N CYS A 105 1.32 7.05 -3.07
CA CYS A 105 0.37 8.12 -3.38
C CYS A 105 -1.06 7.73 -3.00
N TRP A 106 -1.53 6.54 -3.40
CA TRP A 106 -2.88 6.09 -3.06
C TRP A 106 -3.07 5.88 -1.56
N VAL A 107 -2.04 5.41 -0.85
CA VAL A 107 -2.05 5.32 0.61
C VAL A 107 -2.14 6.71 1.25
N GLU A 108 -1.42 7.71 0.75
CA GLU A 108 -1.52 9.09 1.25
C GLU A 108 -2.88 9.73 0.95
N ILE A 109 -3.41 9.54 -0.26
CA ILE A 109 -4.78 9.98 -0.62
C ILE A 109 -5.80 9.35 0.33
N LEU A 110 -5.63 8.06 0.65
CA LEU A 110 -6.47 7.36 1.62
C LEU A 110 -6.34 7.94 3.03
N LYS A 111 -5.13 8.27 3.49
CA LYS A 111 -4.96 8.91 4.80
C LYS A 111 -5.63 10.29 4.85
N GLU A 112 -5.52 11.08 3.79
CA GLU A 112 -6.10 12.42 3.71
C GLU A 112 -7.62 12.40 3.63
N ARG A 113 -8.17 11.57 2.74
CA ARG A 113 -9.60 11.45 2.52
C ARG A 113 -10.30 10.76 3.68
N VAL A 114 -9.54 10.02 4.48
CA VAL A 114 -10.14 9.03 5.33
C VAL A 114 -9.57 9.03 6.75
N ARG A 115 -9.52 10.23 7.33
CA ARG A 115 -9.61 10.45 8.79
C ARG A 115 -10.83 9.75 9.44
N PHE A 116 -11.72 9.13 8.65
CA PHE A 116 -12.97 8.48 9.03
C PHE A 116 -13.13 7.07 8.41
N LEU A 117 -12.06 6.28 8.23
CA LEU A 117 -12.13 4.99 7.53
C LEU A 117 -12.60 3.90 8.48
N GLU A 118 -13.85 4.02 8.91
CA GLU A 118 -14.56 2.91 9.50
C GLU A 118 -15.03 2.04 8.33
N PHE A 119 -14.30 0.95 8.05
CA PHE A 119 -15.02 -0.21 7.55
C PHE A 119 -16.06 -0.48 8.64
N ASN A 120 -17.34 -0.67 8.29
CA ASN A 120 -18.46 -0.85 9.23
C ASN A 120 -18.35 -2.14 10.10
N ASP A 121 -17.13 -2.55 10.42
CA ASP A 121 -16.58 -3.67 11.15
C ASP A 121 -15.19 -3.23 11.66
N ASP A 122 -15.09 -2.97 12.97
CA ASP A 122 -13.87 -2.53 13.64
C ASP A 122 -12.68 -3.47 13.39
N GLU A 123 -12.92 -4.77 13.19
CA GLU A 123 -11.86 -5.75 13.00
C GLU A 123 -11.30 -5.72 11.58
N LYS A 124 -12.16 -5.53 10.56
CA LYS A 124 -11.70 -5.32 9.17
C LYS A 124 -10.91 -4.02 9.02
N THR A 125 -11.36 -2.97 9.71
CA THR A 125 -10.63 -1.71 9.79
C THR A 125 -9.25 -1.89 10.38
N LYS A 126 -9.16 -2.54 11.54
CA LYS A 126 -7.86 -2.85 12.18
C LYS A 126 -6.99 -3.72 11.29
N LEU A 127 -7.55 -4.71 10.61
CA LEU A 127 -6.80 -5.62 9.74
C LEU A 127 -6.24 -4.87 8.51
N PHE A 128 -7.04 -4.02 7.88
CA PHE A 128 -6.58 -3.19 6.78
C PHE A 128 -5.43 -2.26 7.20
N TYR A 129 -5.58 -1.54 8.32
CA TYR A 129 -4.50 -0.69 8.84
C TYR A 129 -3.27 -1.50 9.26
N TYR A 130 -3.44 -2.73 9.75
CA TYR A 130 -2.35 -3.65 10.02
C TYR A 130 -1.54 -3.95 8.75
N HIS A 131 -2.20 -4.28 7.63
CA HIS A 131 -1.51 -4.53 6.36
C HIS A 131 -0.77 -3.28 5.86
N LEU A 132 -1.41 -2.10 5.90
CA LEU A 132 -0.76 -0.84 5.53
C LEU A 132 0.48 -0.55 6.38
N LYS A 133 0.38 -0.72 7.70
CA LYS A 133 1.50 -0.50 8.62
C LYS A 133 2.61 -1.54 8.46
N ARG A 134 2.28 -2.76 8.07
CA ARG A 134 3.27 -3.78 7.73
C ARG A 134 4.08 -3.39 6.52
N ILE A 135 3.43 -2.97 5.44
CA ILE A 135 4.10 -2.50 4.22
C ILE A 135 5.01 -1.30 4.50
N GLU A 136 4.50 -0.30 5.24
CA GLU A 136 5.26 0.90 5.62
C GLU A 136 6.54 0.54 6.39
N ARG A 137 6.45 -0.40 7.33
CA ARG A 137 7.58 -0.88 8.11
C ARG A 137 8.55 -1.73 7.31
N MET A 138 8.08 -2.54 6.35
CA MET A 138 9.01 -3.30 5.50
C MET A 138 9.98 -2.38 4.79
N LEU A 139 9.57 -1.17 4.41
CA LEU A 139 10.48 -0.19 3.80
C LEU A 139 11.38 0.53 4.82
N ALA A 140 10.94 0.71 6.07
CA ALA A 140 11.60 1.59 7.04
C ALA A 140 12.40 0.88 8.15
N ASP A 141 12.15 -0.41 8.42
CA ASP A 141 12.68 -1.11 9.59
C ASP A 141 14.22 -1.20 9.57
N THR A 142 14.87 -0.72 10.62
CA THR A 142 16.34 -0.72 10.75
C THR A 142 16.89 -1.97 11.40
N SER A 143 16.03 -2.82 11.94
CA SER A 143 16.39 -4.01 12.73
C SER A 143 16.42 -5.30 11.91
N LEU A 144 16.20 -5.27 10.59
CA LEU A 144 16.18 -6.48 9.75
C LEU A 144 17.44 -7.35 9.90
N HIS A 145 18.58 -6.73 10.16
CA HIS A 145 19.85 -7.42 10.36
C HIS A 145 19.89 -8.30 11.63
N ASP A 146 19.06 -8.04 12.64
CA ASP A 146 18.98 -8.83 13.88
C ASP A 146 18.37 -10.23 13.66
N TYR A 147 17.76 -10.44 12.50
CA TYR A 147 17.04 -11.65 12.11
C TYR A 147 17.74 -12.42 11.00
N SER A 148 18.93 -11.98 10.58
CA SER A 148 19.74 -12.72 9.60
C SER A 148 20.86 -13.50 10.26
N GLU A 149 21.23 -14.61 9.63
CA GLU A 149 22.38 -15.44 10.02
C GLU A 149 23.73 -14.75 9.75
N ASN A 150 23.75 -13.74 8.87
CA ASN A 150 24.97 -13.09 8.41
C ASN A 150 24.88 -11.56 8.63
N ARG A 151 25.87 -10.97 9.31
CA ARG A 151 25.84 -9.56 9.80
C ARG A 151 26.39 -8.48 8.83
N ILE A 152 26.37 -8.69 7.52
CA ILE A 152 26.92 -7.67 6.57
C ILE A 152 25.77 -6.84 6.02
N SER A 153 25.61 -5.58 6.44
CA SER A 153 24.45 -4.75 6.07
C SER A 153 24.81 -3.72 4.98
N THR A 154 24.37 -3.97 3.75
CA THR A 154 24.31 -2.96 2.67
C THR A 154 22.93 -2.29 2.58
N ASP A 155 22.14 -2.33 3.65
CA ASP A 155 20.73 -1.96 3.63
C ASP A 155 20.50 -0.46 3.39
N LYS A 156 19.36 -0.15 2.78
CA LYS A 156 18.93 1.20 2.37
C LYS A 156 17.45 1.39 2.72
N PRO A 157 17.10 1.60 4.01
CA PRO A 157 15.73 1.84 4.40
C PRO A 157 15.19 3.14 3.80
N VAL A 158 13.89 3.16 3.49
CA VAL A 158 13.13 4.34 3.11
C VAL A 158 12.18 4.64 4.27
N PHE A 159 12.50 5.66 5.08
CA PHE A 159 11.76 5.95 6.31
C PHE A 159 10.34 6.46 6.05
N GLN A 160 9.49 6.42 7.08
CA GLN A 160 8.06 6.71 6.97
C GLN A 160 7.76 8.07 6.35
N LEU A 161 8.46 9.13 6.78
CA LEU A 161 8.27 10.47 6.21
C LEU A 161 8.75 10.55 4.75
N MET A 162 9.82 9.83 4.39
CA MET A 162 10.26 9.72 3.00
C MET A 162 9.21 9.00 2.13
N GLN A 163 8.56 7.97 2.67
CA GLN A 163 7.47 7.28 1.97
C GLN A 163 6.27 8.21 1.74
N SER A 164 5.87 8.99 2.75
CA SER A 164 4.80 9.97 2.62
C SER A 164 5.16 11.09 1.64
N GLU A 165 6.39 11.59 1.69
CA GLU A 165 6.92 12.58 0.75
C GLU A 165 6.86 12.06 -0.70
N ILE A 166 7.32 10.83 -0.95
CA ILE A 166 7.22 10.17 -2.26
C ILE A 166 5.76 10.10 -2.74
N GLY A 167 4.85 9.68 -1.86
CA GLY A 167 3.42 9.58 -2.20
C GLY A 167 2.81 10.94 -2.54
N GLN A 168 3.08 11.97 -1.73
CA GLN A 168 2.57 13.32 -1.93
C GLN A 168 3.08 13.96 -3.22
N TYR A 169 4.31 13.65 -3.67
CA TYR A 169 4.80 14.16 -4.95
C TYR A 169 4.00 13.70 -6.16
N LEU A 170 3.40 12.52 -6.08
CA LEU A 170 2.56 12.01 -7.15
C LEU A 170 1.11 12.46 -7.00
N MET A 171 0.75 13.07 -5.87
CA MET A 171 -0.61 13.51 -5.60
C MET A 171 -0.95 14.75 -6.42
N LYS A 172 -2.13 14.73 -7.03
CA LYS A 172 -2.66 15.84 -7.83
C LYS A 172 -4.13 16.05 -7.50
N GLU A 173 -4.48 17.28 -7.15
CA GLU A 173 -5.85 17.71 -6.96
C GLU A 173 -6.42 18.28 -8.27
N ASN A 174 -7.55 17.73 -8.72
CA ASN A 174 -8.29 18.23 -9.87
C ASN A 174 -9.75 18.41 -9.46
N GLY A 175 -10.21 19.67 -9.39
CA GLY A 175 -11.62 19.97 -9.09
C GLY A 175 -12.10 19.43 -7.74
N GLY A 176 -11.23 19.38 -6.74
CA GLY A 176 -11.56 18.84 -5.41
C GLY A 176 -11.49 17.31 -5.32
N GLU A 177 -11.10 16.58 -6.37
CA GLU A 177 -10.75 15.16 -6.29
C GLU A 177 -9.23 14.96 -6.26
N LEU A 178 -8.74 14.12 -5.34
CA LEU A 178 -7.34 13.72 -5.29
C LEU A 178 -7.09 12.52 -6.21
N SER A 179 -6.00 12.59 -6.97
CA SER A 179 -5.59 11.59 -7.96
C SER A 179 -4.06 11.44 -7.97
N CYS A 180 -3.55 10.42 -8.65
CA CYS A 180 -2.12 10.22 -8.86
C CYS A 180 -1.74 10.70 -10.27
N ILE A 181 -0.59 11.37 -10.42
CA ILE A 181 -0.02 11.69 -11.73
C ILE A 181 0.33 10.41 -12.50
N GLY A 182 0.30 10.48 -13.83
CA GLY A 182 0.68 9.37 -14.69
C GLY A 182 2.18 9.21 -14.87
N PHE A 183 2.60 8.05 -15.38
CA PHE A 183 4.02 7.73 -15.64
C PHE A 183 4.76 8.76 -16.52
N PRO A 184 4.17 9.31 -17.62
CA PRO A 184 4.85 10.33 -18.42
C PRO A 184 5.17 11.61 -17.63
N GLU A 185 4.25 12.03 -16.76
CA GLU A 185 4.43 13.22 -15.91
C GLU A 185 5.47 12.96 -14.82
N PHE A 186 5.43 11.78 -14.19
CA PHE A 186 6.48 11.32 -13.26
C PHE A 186 7.87 11.35 -13.91
N LYS A 187 8.02 10.73 -15.10
CA LYS A 187 9.28 10.69 -15.84
C LYS A 187 9.80 12.08 -16.17
N LYS A 188 8.93 13.00 -16.59
CA LYS A 188 9.30 14.39 -16.90
C LYS A 188 9.85 15.12 -15.67
N ASN A 189 9.30 14.84 -14.50
CA ASN A 189 9.63 15.53 -13.25
C ASN A 189 10.74 14.83 -12.43
N TYR A 190 11.13 13.60 -12.80
CA TYR A 190 12.02 12.75 -12.00
C TYR A 190 13.32 13.43 -11.54
N ASN A 191 14.06 14.07 -12.46
CA ASN A 191 15.34 14.70 -12.11
C ASN A 191 15.16 15.83 -11.09
N LYS A 192 14.14 16.67 -11.29
CA LYS A 192 13.80 17.75 -10.35
C LYS A 192 13.44 17.19 -8.98
N LEU A 193 12.66 16.11 -8.94
CA LEU A 193 12.28 15.44 -7.69
C LEU A 193 13.50 14.88 -6.96
N LYS A 194 14.39 14.20 -7.70
CA LYS A 194 15.63 13.64 -7.15
C LYS A 194 16.56 14.72 -6.57
N GLU A 195 16.63 15.88 -7.21
CA GLU A 195 17.40 17.03 -6.70
C GLU A 195 16.77 17.66 -5.45
N SER A 196 15.44 17.68 -5.37
CA SER A 196 14.72 18.32 -4.27
C SER A 196 14.45 17.43 -3.06
N SER A 197 14.64 16.11 -3.19
CA SER A 197 14.21 15.12 -2.21
C SER A 197 15.20 13.97 -2.07
N ASP A 198 15.69 13.79 -0.85
CA ASP A 198 16.48 12.61 -0.50
C ASP A 198 15.64 11.33 -0.55
N ALA A 199 14.31 11.41 -0.40
CA ALA A 199 13.43 10.24 -0.39
C ALA A 199 13.48 9.45 -1.71
N ILE A 200 13.44 10.16 -2.84
CA ILE A 200 13.55 9.56 -4.17
C ILE A 200 14.92 8.90 -4.34
N SER A 201 15.99 9.59 -3.92
CA SER A 201 17.35 9.05 -3.96
C SER A 201 17.52 7.81 -3.07
N ARG A 202 16.90 7.78 -1.88
CA ARG A 202 16.91 6.61 -0.98
C ARG A 202 16.21 5.40 -1.61
N LEU A 203 15.05 5.61 -2.24
CA LEU A 203 14.33 4.53 -2.91
C LEU A 203 15.11 4.00 -4.13
N GLU A 204 15.75 4.90 -4.90
CA GLU A 204 16.64 4.51 -6.01
C GLU A 204 17.83 3.67 -5.50
N GLU A 205 18.48 4.09 -4.42
CA GLU A 205 19.57 3.33 -3.78
C GLU A 205 19.12 1.95 -3.28
N LEU A 206 17.90 1.84 -2.74
CA LEU A 206 17.32 0.55 -2.36
C LEU A 206 17.18 -0.39 -3.57
N LEU A 207 16.65 0.12 -4.68
CA LEU A 207 16.49 -0.67 -5.90
C LEU A 207 17.83 -1.11 -6.48
N TYR A 208 18.81 -0.21 -6.57
CA TYR A 208 20.16 -0.59 -7.02
C TYR A 208 20.84 -1.57 -6.06
N GLY A 209 20.76 -1.31 -4.75
CA GLY A 209 21.35 -2.18 -3.73
C GLY A 209 20.79 -3.60 -3.77
N SER A 210 19.53 -3.77 -4.17
CA SER A 210 18.91 -5.09 -4.32
C SER A 210 19.57 -5.99 -5.38
N MET A 211 20.35 -5.41 -6.30
CA MET A 211 21.10 -6.17 -7.29
C MET A 211 22.43 -6.70 -6.77
N SER A 212 22.91 -6.23 -5.62
CA SER A 212 24.20 -6.63 -5.06
C SER A 212 24.35 -8.16 -4.96
N SER A 213 25.53 -8.66 -5.32
CA SER A 213 25.90 -10.08 -5.18
C SER A 213 26.46 -10.41 -3.79
N ALA A 214 26.31 -9.49 -2.82
CA ALA A 214 26.71 -9.72 -1.44
C ALA A 214 25.96 -10.92 -0.85
N LYS A 215 26.66 -11.74 -0.03
CA LYS A 215 26.08 -12.89 0.68
C LYS A 215 24.85 -12.48 1.52
N SER A 216 24.85 -11.26 2.06
CA SER A 216 23.76 -10.69 2.86
C SER A 216 23.22 -9.44 2.18
N ASN A 217 22.35 -9.64 1.20
CA ASN A 217 21.71 -8.52 0.50
C ASN A 217 20.39 -8.13 1.20
N PHE A 218 20.50 -7.20 2.16
CA PHE A 218 19.33 -6.71 2.89
C PHE A 218 18.40 -5.83 2.05
N CYS A 219 18.91 -5.14 1.03
CA CYS A 219 18.05 -4.42 0.08
C CYS A 219 17.11 -5.39 -0.65
N LEU A 220 17.64 -6.53 -1.14
CA LEU A 220 16.84 -7.57 -1.77
C LEU A 220 15.87 -8.21 -0.77
N THR A 221 16.34 -8.54 0.44
CA THR A 221 15.51 -9.09 1.51
C THR A 221 14.34 -8.15 1.84
N ARG A 222 14.59 -6.85 1.93
CA ARG A 222 13.59 -5.81 2.15
C ARG A 222 12.53 -5.78 1.05
N LEU A 223 12.94 -5.82 -0.22
CA LEU A 223 12.02 -5.84 -1.35
C LEU A 223 11.19 -7.14 -1.40
N LYS A 224 11.77 -8.28 -0.99
CA LYS A 224 11.04 -9.54 -0.85
C LYS A 224 9.99 -9.50 0.26
N LEU A 225 10.36 -8.96 1.42
CA LEU A 225 9.43 -8.73 2.53
C LEU A 225 8.29 -7.77 2.16
N LEU A 226 8.62 -6.71 1.41
CA LEU A 226 7.66 -5.77 0.86
C LEU A 226 6.68 -6.46 -0.10
N GLY A 227 7.17 -7.21 -1.08
CA GLY A 227 6.31 -7.94 -2.03
C GLY A 227 5.39 -8.95 -1.35
N ASN A 228 5.88 -9.69 -0.35
CA ASN A 228 5.03 -10.57 0.46
C ASN A 228 3.96 -9.80 1.24
N SER A 229 4.30 -8.64 1.80
CA SER A 229 3.34 -7.82 2.55
C SER A 229 2.28 -7.19 1.64
N LEU A 230 2.65 -6.83 0.40
CA LEU A 230 1.72 -6.38 -0.64
C LEU A 230 0.78 -7.50 -1.08
N MET A 231 1.30 -8.72 -1.28
CA MET A 231 0.48 -9.90 -1.58
C MET A 231 -0.58 -10.13 -0.50
N ASP A 232 -0.20 -10.06 0.79
CA ASP A 232 -1.13 -10.25 1.90
C ASP A 232 -2.22 -9.16 1.91
N LEU A 233 -1.86 -7.90 1.58
CA LEU A 233 -2.84 -6.81 1.42
C LEU A 233 -3.80 -7.08 0.26
N VAL A 234 -3.28 -7.53 -0.89
CA VAL A 234 -4.09 -7.83 -2.07
C VAL A 234 -5.10 -8.93 -1.77
N LYS A 235 -4.67 -10.03 -1.13
CA LYS A 235 -5.57 -11.11 -0.70
C LYS A 235 -6.69 -10.62 0.19
N PHE A 236 -6.35 -9.84 1.22
CA PHE A 236 -7.34 -9.20 2.10
C PHE A 236 -8.34 -8.33 1.30
N LEU A 237 -7.85 -7.57 0.32
CA LEU A 237 -8.68 -6.68 -0.49
C LEU A 237 -9.56 -7.43 -1.51
N HIS A 238 -9.08 -8.53 -2.10
CA HIS A 238 -9.91 -9.41 -2.94
C HIS A 238 -11.06 -10.02 -2.13
N GLU A 239 -10.76 -10.59 -0.96
CA GLU A 239 -11.76 -11.14 -0.05
C GLU A 239 -12.78 -10.07 0.36
N HIS A 240 -12.30 -8.88 0.73
CA HIS A 240 -13.16 -7.76 1.12
C HIS A 240 -14.07 -7.31 -0.03
N ASN A 241 -13.54 -7.22 -1.25
CA ASN A 241 -14.28 -6.77 -2.43
C ASN A 241 -15.10 -7.88 -3.10
N GLN A 242 -15.04 -9.12 -2.61
CA GLN A 242 -15.71 -10.30 -3.18
C GLN A 242 -15.34 -10.52 -4.65
N LEU A 243 -14.05 -10.42 -4.95
CA LEU A 243 -13.51 -10.60 -6.30
C LEU A 243 -12.89 -12.00 -6.42
N GLU A 244 -13.01 -12.61 -7.60
CA GLU A 244 -12.26 -13.82 -7.93
C GLU A 244 -10.77 -13.47 -8.07
N GLU A 245 -9.88 -14.31 -7.54
CA GLU A 245 -8.44 -14.13 -7.69
C GLU A 245 -8.05 -14.35 -9.17
N ALA A 246 -7.56 -13.29 -9.82
CA ALA A 246 -7.13 -13.33 -11.21
C ALA A 246 -5.63 -13.66 -11.29
N GLU A 247 -5.28 -14.92 -11.58
CA GLU A 247 -3.91 -15.49 -11.54
C GLU A 247 -3.16 -15.28 -10.20
N GLY A 248 -2.71 -16.38 -9.59
CA GLY A 248 -2.19 -16.33 -8.22
C GLY A 248 -0.89 -15.54 -8.10
N LEU A 249 -0.89 -14.47 -7.32
CA LEU A 249 0.34 -13.81 -6.87
C LEU A 249 1.24 -14.81 -6.15
N GLU A 250 2.52 -14.84 -6.52
CA GLU A 250 3.49 -15.77 -5.95
C GLU A 250 4.24 -15.17 -4.77
N LYS A 251 4.40 -15.96 -3.70
CA LYS A 251 5.19 -15.58 -2.52
C LYS A 251 6.68 -15.56 -2.84
N LEU A 252 7.35 -14.47 -2.49
CA LEU A 252 8.79 -14.29 -2.62
C LEU A 252 9.53 -15.10 -1.54
N THR A 253 10.44 -15.97 -1.97
CA THR A 253 11.19 -16.83 -1.05
C THR A 253 12.33 -16.06 -0.41
N ILE A 254 12.41 -16.06 0.92
CA ILE A 254 13.45 -15.36 1.69
C ILE A 254 14.37 -16.40 2.33
N GLN A 255 15.64 -16.39 1.90
CA GLN A 255 16.69 -17.22 2.47
C GLN A 255 17.43 -16.42 3.55
N ASP A 256 18.04 -17.13 4.51
CA ASP A 256 18.93 -16.56 5.53
C ASP A 256 18.32 -15.42 6.39
N PHE A 257 16.99 -15.42 6.52
CA PHE A 257 16.20 -14.50 7.35
C PHE A 257 15.16 -15.27 8.15
N ASN A 258 15.22 -15.13 9.48
CA ASN A 258 14.27 -15.79 10.38
C ASN A 258 12.98 -14.96 10.48
N ILE A 259 12.03 -15.26 9.60
CA ILE A 259 10.75 -14.57 9.50
C ILE A 259 9.86 -14.77 10.75
N ASP A 260 9.94 -15.95 11.38
CA ASP A 260 9.13 -16.27 12.56
C ASP A 260 9.55 -15.42 13.76
N LYS A 261 10.86 -15.36 14.03
CA LYS A 261 11.45 -14.50 15.06
C LYS A 261 11.17 -13.01 14.80
N TYR A 262 11.13 -12.62 13.53
CA TYR A 262 10.76 -11.26 13.15
C TYR A 262 9.31 -10.94 13.49
N HIS A 263 8.38 -11.84 13.14
CA HIS A 263 6.96 -11.69 13.46
C HIS A 263 6.66 -11.79 14.96
N GLU A 264 7.45 -12.52 15.74
CA GLU A 264 7.28 -12.61 17.19
C GLU A 264 7.36 -11.26 17.89
N LYS A 265 8.29 -10.41 17.44
CA LYS A 265 8.55 -9.07 17.97
C LYS A 265 7.68 -7.99 17.35
N TRP A 266 6.78 -8.37 16.45
CA TRP A 266 5.89 -7.43 15.82
C TRP A 266 4.88 -6.87 16.86
N PRO A 267 4.78 -5.55 17.03
CA PRO A 267 4.04 -4.96 18.15
C PRO A 267 2.51 -5.08 18.03
N VAL A 268 1.97 -5.54 16.90
CA VAL A 268 0.52 -5.74 16.71
C VAL A 268 0.29 -7.09 16.05
N LYS A 269 -0.04 -8.12 16.84
CA LYS A 269 -0.41 -9.42 16.25
C LYS A 269 -1.91 -9.41 15.93
N PRO A 270 -2.32 -9.67 14.67
CA PRO A 270 -3.71 -9.96 14.37
C PRO A 270 -4.18 -11.12 15.27
N ASN A 271 -5.42 -11.06 15.77
CA ASN A 271 -5.98 -12.13 16.60
C ASN A 271 -6.06 -13.46 15.82
N LYS A 272 -6.28 -14.60 16.50
CA LYS A 272 -6.29 -15.93 15.84
C LYS A 272 -7.29 -16.05 14.67
N ALA A 273 -8.39 -15.31 14.69
CA ALA A 273 -9.34 -15.26 13.56
C ALA A 273 -8.77 -14.45 12.37
N MET A 274 -7.94 -13.44 12.64
CA MET A 274 -7.23 -12.62 11.65
C MET A 274 -5.94 -13.28 11.10
N GLN A 275 -5.40 -14.33 11.75
CA GLN A 275 -4.17 -15.02 11.31
C GLN A 275 -4.41 -16.04 10.18
N LEU A 276 -5.62 -16.59 10.09
CA LEU A 276 -6.00 -17.59 9.07
C LEU A 276 -5.97 -17.02 7.64
N THR A 277 -6.17 -15.71 7.48
CA THR A 277 -6.08 -14.99 6.20
C THR A 277 -4.69 -14.38 5.94
N ALA A 278 -3.94 -14.02 7.00
CA ALA A 278 -2.68 -13.27 6.88
C ALA A 278 -1.41 -14.11 6.72
N PHE A 279 -1.45 -15.42 7.00
CA PHE A 279 -0.23 -16.25 7.04
C PHE A 279 -0.26 -17.54 6.23
N GLY A 280 -1.36 -17.90 5.57
CA GLY A 280 -1.46 -19.16 4.83
C GLY A 280 -1.31 -20.36 5.77
N GLY A 281 -2.44 -20.82 6.32
CA GLY A 281 -2.47 -22.04 7.11
C GLY A 281 -2.19 -23.28 6.25
N SER A 282 -1.17 -24.02 6.67
CA SER A 282 -0.65 -25.33 6.18
C SER A 282 0.03 -25.36 4.81
#